data_AF-A0A9W9Z4U1-F1
#
_entry.id   AF-A0A9W9Z4U1-F1
#
_cell.length_a   1.000
_cell.length_b   1.000
_cell.length_c   1.000
_cell.angle_alpha   90.00
_cell.angle_beta   90.00
_cell.angle_gamma   90.00
#
_symmetry.space_group_name_H-M   'P 1'
#
loop_
_entity.id
_entity.type
_entity.pdbx_description
1 polymer ?
#
loop_
_entity_poly.entity_id
_entity_poly.type
_entity_poly.pdbx_seq_one_letter_code
_entity_poly.pdbx_strand_id
1 'polypeptide(L)'
;MISVIVLSTGAVVVFCGRSCLEGLHLAVFRMPPSLAELNEARRRMIQTVVWFTLALIISVYVRDIQYAIALIGGLAALFIFFYPGICLVQEMLQYSVLTTTRKLLIVLGLWYVVVGVFIFADSEVLAIMQDITGKGLY
;
A
#
# COMPACT_ATOMS: atom_id res chain seq x y z
N MET A 1 -1.27 18.13 22.55
CA MET A 1 -0.33 18.34 21.44
C MET A 1 -0.37 17.19 20.43
N ILE A 2 -0.13 15.95 20.86
CA ILE A 2 -0.12 14.76 19.98
C ILE A 2 -1.46 14.57 19.23
N SER A 3 -2.60 14.75 19.91
CA SER A 3 -3.92 14.59 19.28
C SER A 3 -4.14 15.55 18.11
N VAL A 4 -3.60 16.77 18.15
CA VAL A 4 -3.74 17.74 17.05
C VAL A 4 -2.94 17.29 15.83
N ILE A 5 -1.74 16.75 16.06
CA ILE A 5 -0.88 16.20 14.99
C ILE A 5 -1.55 14.98 14.36
N VAL A 6 -2.09 14.07 15.17
CA VAL A 6 -2.77 12.86 14.66
C VAL A 6 -4.02 13.22 13.85
N LEU A 7 -4.80 14.20 14.30
CA LEU A 7 -5.97 14.66 13.56
C LEU A 7 -5.59 15.31 12.22
N SER A 8 -4.55 16.16 12.21
CA SER A 8 -4.12 16.83 10.99
C SER A 8 -3.50 15.86 9.98
N THR A 9 -2.62 14.96 10.40
CA THR A 9 -2.03 13.95 9.52
C THR A 9 -3.06 12.93 9.04
N GLY A 10 -4.00 12.52 9.90
CA GLY A 10 -5.10 11.64 9.54
C GLY A 10 -5.99 12.25 8.44
N ALA A 11 -6.28 13.55 8.51
CA ALA A 11 -7.04 14.25 7.48
C ALA A 11 -6.32 14.25 6.12
N VAL A 12 -5.00 14.47 6.11
CA VAL A 12 -4.18 14.42 4.89
C VAL A 12 -4.18 13.01 4.30
N VAL A 13 -4.01 11.97 5.11
CA VAL A 13 -4.01 10.57 4.63
C VAL A 13 -5.36 10.19 4.03
N VAL A 14 -6.47 10.56 4.68
CA VAL A 14 -7.83 10.32 4.17
C VAL A 14 -8.04 11.08 2.86
N PHE A 15 -7.50 12.29 2.73
CA PHE A 15 -7.55 13.04 1.48
C PHE A 15 -6.77 12.33 0.35
N CYS A 16 -5.52 11.91 0.61
CA CYS A 16 -4.72 11.17 -0.37
C CYS A 16 -5.39 9.84 -0.78
N GLY A 17 -5.96 9.10 0.17
CA GLY A 17 -6.70 7.87 -0.11
C GLY A 17 -7.95 8.09 -0.96
N ARG A 18 -8.66 9.21 -0.75
CA ARG A 18 -9.77 9.67 -1.60
C ARG A 18 -9.33 9.93 -3.02
N SER A 19 -8.33 10.78 -3.21
CA SER A 19 -7.82 11.11 -4.54
C SER A 19 -7.34 9.86 -5.31
N CYS A 20 -6.69 8.92 -4.60
CA CYS A 20 -6.23 7.66 -5.20
C CYS A 20 -7.39 6.75 -5.62
N LEU A 21 -8.39 6.54 -4.75
CA LEU A 21 -9.56 5.70 -5.07
C LEU A 21 -10.42 6.28 -6.18
N GLU A 22 -10.55 7.61 -6.22
CA GLU A 22 -11.26 8.31 -7.29
C GLU A 22 -10.51 8.20 -8.62
N GLY A 23 -9.19 8.42 -8.62
CA GLY A 23 -8.33 8.20 -9.78
C GLY A 23 -8.40 6.75 -10.29
N LEU A 24 -8.35 5.77 -9.39
CA LEU A 24 -8.49 4.36 -9.75
C LEU A 24 -9.88 4.03 -10.30
N HIS A 25 -10.95 4.54 -9.69
CA HIS A 25 -12.31 4.33 -10.17
C HIS A 25 -12.49 4.93 -11.58
N LEU A 26 -11.97 6.12 -11.84
CA LEU A 26 -12.02 6.74 -13.16
C LEU A 26 -11.22 5.94 -14.19
N ALA A 27 -10.02 5.49 -13.82
CA ALA A 27 -9.16 4.65 -14.68
C ALA A 27 -9.80 3.30 -15.01
N VAL A 28 -10.43 2.64 -14.03
CA VAL A 28 -11.07 1.33 -14.19
C VAL A 28 -12.35 1.42 -15.00
N PHE A 29 -13.23 2.37 -14.71
CA PHE A 29 -14.55 2.46 -15.35
C PHE A 29 -14.54 3.24 -16.67
N ARG A 30 -13.41 3.85 -17.06
CA ARG A 30 -13.27 4.69 -18.27
C ARG A 30 -14.47 5.63 -18.48
N MET A 31 -15.01 6.17 -17.37
CA MET A 31 -16.27 6.91 -17.40
C MET A 31 -16.07 8.32 -17.98
N PRO A 32 -17.00 8.80 -18.83
CA PRO A 32 -17.00 10.18 -19.29
C PRO A 32 -17.30 11.15 -18.14
N PRO A 33 -16.70 12.36 -18.16
CA PRO A 33 -16.73 13.31 -17.04
C PRO A 33 -18.12 13.82 -16.65
N SER A 34 -19.12 13.71 -17.54
CA SER A 34 -20.48 14.23 -17.29
C SER A 34 -21.31 13.41 -16.28
N LEU A 35 -21.01 12.13 -16.07
CA LEU A 35 -21.70 11.29 -15.07
C LEU A 35 -20.97 11.25 -13.71
N ALA A 36 -19.70 11.64 -13.68
CA ALA A 36 -18.86 11.59 -12.48
C ALA A 36 -19.28 12.67 -11.45
N GLU A 37 -19.61 13.87 -11.93
CA GLU A 37 -19.99 15.03 -11.11
C GLU A 37 -21.26 14.79 -10.27
N LEU A 38 -22.25 14.06 -10.81
CA LEU A 38 -23.54 13.83 -10.14
C LEU A 38 -23.46 12.88 -8.93
N ASN A 39 -22.48 11.99 -8.91
CA ASN A 39 -22.30 10.99 -7.86
C ASN A 39 -21.12 11.30 -6.92
N GLU A 40 -20.44 12.43 -7.12
CA GLU A 40 -19.21 12.77 -6.42
C GLU A 40 -19.43 12.94 -4.91
N ALA A 41 -20.46 13.69 -4.50
CA ALA A 41 -20.80 13.90 -3.10
C ALA A 41 -21.19 12.59 -2.38
N ARG A 42 -21.95 11.71 -3.07
CA ARG A 42 -22.35 10.41 -2.53
C ARG A 42 -21.16 9.47 -2.38
N ARG A 43 -20.24 9.46 -3.34
CA ARG A 43 -18.99 8.68 -3.28
C ARG A 43 -18.08 9.17 -2.17
N ARG A 44 -17.95 10.48 -2.00
CA ARG A 44 -17.19 11.10 -0.89
C ARG A 44 -17.76 10.69 0.46
N MET A 45 -19.09 10.72 0.62
CA MET A 45 -19.75 10.30 1.86
C MET A 45 -19.55 8.81 2.14
N ILE A 46 -19.77 7.94 1.15
CA ILE A 46 -19.55 6.49 1.29
C ILE A 46 -18.10 6.22 1.67
N GLN A 47 -17.14 6.87 1.01
CA GLN A 47 -15.73 6.63 1.27
C GLN A 47 -15.31 7.08 2.67
N THR A 48 -15.76 8.24 3.15
CA THR A 48 -15.47 8.68 4.52
C THR A 48 -16.13 7.78 5.57
N VAL A 49 -17.38 7.35 5.34
CA VAL A 49 -18.07 6.41 6.24
C VAL A 49 -17.33 5.08 6.28
N VAL A 50 -17.01 4.50 5.13
CA VAL A 50 -16.25 3.24 5.04
C VAL A 50 -14.90 3.37 5.73
N TRP A 51 -14.16 4.47 5.48
CA TRP A 51 -12.86 4.70 6.12
C TRP A 51 -12.97 4.76 7.64
N PHE A 52 -13.97 5.49 8.16
CA PHE A 52 -14.18 5.63 9.59
C PHE A 52 -14.61 4.31 10.23
N THR A 53 -15.54 3.58 9.60
CA THR A 53 -15.97 2.26 10.06
C THR A 53 -14.82 1.25 10.07
N LEU A 54 -14.01 1.20 9.00
CA LEU A 54 -12.84 0.32 8.94
C LEU A 54 -11.80 0.68 10.01
N ALA A 55 -11.52 1.96 10.22
CA ALA A 55 -10.59 2.40 11.26
C ALA A 55 -11.07 2.01 12.66
N LEU A 56 -12.36 2.15 12.95
CA LEU A 56 -12.95 1.71 14.22
C LEU A 56 -12.86 0.20 14.38
N ILE A 57 -13.20 -0.57 13.35
CA ILE A 57 -13.09 -2.04 13.36
C ILE A 57 -11.65 -2.44 13.68
N ILE A 58 -10.67 -1.93 12.93
CA ILE A 58 -9.25 -2.24 13.14
C ILE A 58 -8.82 -1.85 14.55
N SER A 59 -9.26 -0.70 15.07
CA SER A 59 -8.93 -0.27 16.44
C SER A 59 -9.49 -1.19 17.53
N VAL A 60 -10.61 -1.87 17.29
CA VAL A 60 -11.20 -2.82 18.25
C VAL A 60 -10.45 -4.15 18.24
N TYR A 61 -10.01 -4.61 17.07
CA TYR A 61 -9.33 -5.89 16.90
C TYR A 61 -7.82 -5.83 17.17
N VAL A 62 -7.15 -4.77 16.71
CA VAL A 62 -5.70 -4.60 16.82
C VAL A 62 -5.39 -3.67 17.98
N ARG A 63 -5.07 -4.25 19.14
CA ARG A 63 -4.67 -3.49 20.33
C ARG A 63 -3.17 -3.17 20.36
N ASP A 64 -2.36 -3.98 19.67
CA ASP A 64 -0.91 -3.77 19.58
C ASP A 64 -0.54 -2.93 18.36
N ILE A 65 -0.10 -1.69 18.62
CA ILE A 65 0.28 -0.75 17.56
C ILE A 65 1.55 -1.23 16.82
N GLN A 66 2.44 -1.95 17.50
CA GLN A 66 3.67 -2.48 16.90
C GLN A 66 3.38 -3.51 15.81
N TYR A 67 2.36 -4.36 16.03
CA TYR A 67 1.91 -5.33 15.04
C TYR A 67 1.40 -4.64 13.77
N ALA A 68 0.54 -3.61 13.94
CA ALA A 68 0.03 -2.83 12.81
C ALA A 68 1.16 -2.15 12.01
N ILE A 69 2.16 -1.60 12.70
CA ILE A 69 3.31 -0.94 12.06
C ILE A 69 4.16 -1.95 11.29
N ALA A 70 4.42 -3.13 11.83
CA ALA A 70 5.20 -4.17 11.16
C ALA A 70 4.52 -4.64 9.87
N LEU A 71 3.21 -4.88 9.92
CA LEU A 71 2.42 -5.33 8.77
C LEU A 71 2.38 -4.26 7.65
N ILE A 72 2.09 -3.01 8.01
CA ILE A 72 2.09 -1.89 7.05
C ILE A 72 3.51 -1.66 6.49
N GLY A 73 4.55 -1.79 7.33
CA GLY A 73 5.95 -1.68 6.92
C GLY A 73 6.36 -2.76 5.91
N GLY A 74 5.94 -4.00 6.13
CA GLY A 74 6.13 -5.10 5.17
C GLY A 74 5.48 -4.81 3.82
N LEU A 75 4.22 -4.37 3.82
CA LEU A 75 3.53 -3.96 2.60
C LEU A 75 4.23 -2.77 1.91
N ALA A 76 4.72 -1.79 2.68
CA ALA A 76 5.47 -0.66 2.16
C ALA A 76 6.79 -1.09 1.48
N ALA A 77 7.44 -2.16 1.96
CA ALA A 77 8.64 -2.70 1.32
C ALA A 77 8.38 -3.18 -0.11
N LEU A 78 7.19 -3.70 -0.41
CA LEU A 78 6.80 -4.02 -1.77
C LEU A 78 6.70 -2.75 -2.64
N PHE A 79 6.11 -1.68 -2.13
CA PHE A 79 6.01 -0.40 -2.84
C PHE A 79 7.37 0.25 -3.09
N ILE A 80 8.31 0.13 -2.16
CA ILE A 80 9.63 0.79 -2.24
C ILE A 80 10.63 -0.03 -3.06
N PHE A 81 10.58 -1.36 -3.03
CA PHE A 81 11.58 -2.22 -3.66
C PHE A 81 11.02 -3.08 -4.81
N PHE A 82 9.89 -3.74 -4.58
CA PHE A 82 9.34 -4.70 -5.55
C PHE A 82 8.82 -4.02 -6.82
N TYR A 83 7.94 -3.02 -6.69
CA TYR A 83 7.38 -2.30 -7.84
C TYR A 83 8.45 -1.61 -8.70
N PRO A 84 9.36 -0.78 -8.16
CA PRO A 84 10.40 -0.16 -8.99
C PRO A 84 11.37 -1.20 -9.56
N GLY A 85 11.65 -2.29 -8.83
CA GLY A 85 12.48 -3.39 -9.30
C GLY A 85 11.89 -4.07 -10.54
N ILE A 86 10.60 -4.42 -10.52
CA ILE A 86 9.90 -5.02 -11.66
C ILE A 86 9.83 -4.05 -12.84
N CYS A 87 9.46 -2.78 -12.60
CA CYS A 87 9.39 -1.79 -13.66
C CYS A 87 10.75 -1.60 -14.34
N LEU A 88 11.85 -1.57 -13.58
CA LEU A 88 13.20 -1.46 -14.12
C LEU A 88 13.56 -2.67 -14.99
N VAL A 89 13.23 -3.88 -14.55
CA VAL A 89 13.48 -5.10 -15.34
C VAL A 89 12.66 -5.10 -16.63
N GLN A 90 11.37 -4.76 -16.55
CA GLN A 90 10.48 -4.72 -17.70
C GLN A 90 10.92 -3.69 -18.74
N GLU A 91 11.24 -2.46 -18.31
CA GLU A 91 11.73 -1.40 -19.18
C GLU A 91 13.03 -1.82 -19.90
N MET A 92 13.98 -2.40 -19.17
CA MET A 92 15.26 -2.81 -19.75
C MET A 92 15.14 -3.99 -20.74
N LEU A 93 14.11 -4.85 -20.58
CA LEU A 93 13.83 -5.97 -21.50
C LEU A 93 13.16 -5.54 -22.80
N GLN A 94 12.53 -4.37 -22.86
CA GLN A 94 11.90 -3.87 -24.09
C GLN A 94 12.93 -3.46 -25.17
N TYR A 95 14.20 -3.29 -24.81
CA TYR A 95 15.25 -2.90 -25.74
C TYR A 95 15.86 -4.11 -26.48
N SER A 96 15.93 -4.04 -27.81
CA SER A 96 16.48 -5.10 -28.67
C SER A 96 18.00 -5.32 -28.54
N VAL A 97 18.75 -4.38 -27.93
CA VAL A 97 20.22 -4.47 -27.78
C VAL A 97 20.59 -4.29 -26.32
N LEU A 98 21.24 -5.31 -25.74
CA LEU A 98 21.52 -5.38 -24.31
C LEU A 98 22.99 -5.02 -24.00
N THR A 99 23.26 -3.73 -23.81
CA THR A 99 24.56 -3.20 -23.35
C THR A 99 24.91 -3.73 -21.95
N THR A 100 26.20 -3.84 -21.61
CA THR A 100 26.68 -4.28 -20.29
C THR A 100 26.03 -3.51 -19.13
N THR A 101 25.87 -2.20 -19.26
CA THR A 101 25.19 -1.36 -18.26
C THR A 101 23.73 -1.76 -18.04
N ARG A 102 23.02 -2.19 -19.09
CA ARG A 102 21.63 -2.65 -19.00
C ARG A 102 21.52 -4.02 -18.33
N LYS A 103 22.46 -4.92 -18.61
CA LYS A 103 22.56 -6.20 -17.87
C LYS A 103 22.76 -5.95 -16.38
N LEU A 104 23.62 -4.99 -16.01
CA LEU A 104 23.81 -4.58 -14.61
C LEU A 104 22.53 -4.01 -14.00
N LEU A 105 21.79 -3.17 -14.72
CA LEU A 105 20.51 -2.61 -14.26
C LEU A 105 19.44 -3.70 -14.09
N ILE A 106 19.39 -4.72 -14.96
CA ILE A 106 18.48 -5.85 -14.80
C ILE A 106 18.83 -6.67 -13.55
N VAL A 107 20.11 -6.96 -13.34
CA VAL A 107 20.58 -7.67 -12.14
C VAL A 107 20.25 -6.87 -10.87
N LEU A 108 20.45 -5.56 -10.91
CA LEU A 108 20.08 -4.65 -9.83
C LEU A 108 18.56 -4.64 -9.58
N GLY A 109 17.75 -4.59 -10.64
CA GLY A 109 16.29 -4.67 -10.55
C GLY A 109 15.82 -5.98 -9.94
N LEU A 110 16.37 -7.11 -10.39
CA LEU A 110 16.11 -8.43 -9.81
C LEU A 110 16.49 -8.49 -8.33
N TRP A 111 17.64 -7.90 -7.98
CA TRP A 111 18.07 -7.79 -6.59
C TRP A 111 17.05 -7.02 -5.74
N TYR A 112 16.57 -5.87 -6.22
CA TYR A 112 15.52 -5.09 -5.54
C TYR A 112 14.22 -5.90 -5.36
N VAL A 113 13.81 -6.67 -6.37
CA VAL A 113 12.63 -7.54 -6.27
C VAL A 113 12.81 -8.59 -5.18
N VAL A 114 13.95 -9.28 -5.16
CA VAL A 114 14.25 -10.32 -4.14
C VAL A 114 14.25 -9.72 -2.73
N VAL A 115 14.93 -8.59 -2.53
CA VAL A 115 14.96 -7.90 -1.24
C VAL A 115 13.57 -7.44 -0.79
N GLY A 116 12.78 -6.86 -1.70
CA GLY A 116 11.43 -6.40 -1.41
C GLY A 116 10.49 -7.54 -0.97
N VAL A 117 10.51 -8.65 -1.71
CA VAL A 117 9.71 -9.85 -1.37
C VAL A 117 10.19 -10.46 -0.05
N PHE A 118 11.50 -10.50 0.19
CA PHE A 118 12.05 -11.05 1.42
C PHE A 118 11.62 -10.25 2.66
N ILE A 119 11.73 -8.91 2.62
CA ILE A 119 11.32 -8.05 3.74
C ILE A 119 9.81 -8.17 4.01
N PHE A 120 9.01 -8.24 2.94
CA PHE A 120 7.57 -8.47 3.06
C PHE A 120 7.27 -9.82 3.71
N ALA A 121 7.90 -10.90 3.22
CA ALA A 121 7.71 -12.24 3.75
C ALA A 121 8.11 -12.33 5.23
N ASP A 122 9.25 -11.77 5.61
CA ASP A 122 9.71 -11.73 7.00
C ASP A 122 8.69 -11.03 7.92
N SER A 123 8.22 -9.84 7.50
CA SER A 123 7.26 -9.05 8.28
C SER A 123 5.91 -9.77 8.48
N GLU A 124 5.38 -10.40 7.43
CA GLU A 124 4.13 -11.16 7.49
C GLU A 124 4.26 -12.46 8.28
N VAL A 125 5.37 -13.19 8.13
CA VAL A 125 5.63 -14.42 8.90
C VAL A 125 5.73 -14.12 10.39
N LEU A 126 6.42 -13.04 10.76
CA LEU A 126 6.48 -12.58 12.15
C LEU A 126 5.09 -12.22 12.68
N ALA A 127 4.29 -11.51 11.90
CA ALA A 127 2.92 -11.17 12.25
C ALA A 127 2.07 -12.43 12.50
N ILE A 128 2.13 -13.42 11.62
CA ILE A 128 1.40 -14.70 11.76
C ILE A 128 1.89 -15.47 12.98
N MET A 129 3.21 -15.54 13.20
CA MET A 129 3.78 -16.26 14.34
C MET A 129 3.33 -15.66 15.67
N GLN A 130 3.26 -14.32 15.76
CA GLN A 130 2.75 -13.62 16.93
C GLN A 130 1.27 -13.90 17.18
N ASP A 131 0.44 -13.93 16.13
CA ASP A 131 -0.98 -14.25 16.26
C ASP A 131 -1.21 -15.71 16.72
N ILE A 132 -0.44 -16.66 16.20
CA ILE A 132 -0.52 -18.07 16.60
C ILE A 132 -0.04 -18.27 18.04
N THR A 133 1.11 -17.68 18.40
CA THR A 133 1.69 -17.84 19.74
C THR A 133 0.86 -17.10 20.80
N GLY A 134 0.31 -15.94 20.46
CA GLY A 134 -0.59 -15.17 21.33
C GLY A 134 -1.92 -15.89 21.62
N LYS A 135 -2.38 -16.75 20.71
CA LYS A 135 -3.56 -17.62 20.92
C LYS A 135 -3.27 -18.85 21.79
N GLY A 136 -2.00 -19.16 22.07
CA GLY A 136 -1.60 -20.31 22.91
C GLY A 136 -1.57 -20.05 24.41
N LEU A 137 -1.92 -18.84 24.87
CA LEU A 137 -1.88 -18.42 26.28
C LEU A 137 -3.27 -18.16 26.90
N TYR A 138 -4.33 -18.74 26.32
CA TYR A 138 -5.65 -18.84 26.95
C TYR A 138 -6.10 -20.30 27.05
#